data_AF-M0QMC1-F1
#
_entry.id   AF-M0QMC1-F1
#
_cell.length_a   1.000
_cell.length_b   1.000
_cell.length_c   1.000
_cell.angle_alpha   90.00
_cell.angle_beta   90.00
_cell.angle_gamma   90.00
#
_symmetry.space_group_name_H-M   'P 1'
#
loop_
_entity.id
_entity.type
_entity.pdbx_description
1 polymer ?
#
loop_
_entity_poly.entity_id
_entity_poly.type
_entity_poly.pdbx_seq_one_letter_code
_entity_poly.pdbx_strand_id
1 'polypeptide(L)'
;MKTYTTKETAAALRTQLRTTWPGVKFSVRCATGTAYGWMRVAWVDGPDDDQVRAVCNHYESERFDGMTDSYQQQPDPLVVTTPGELPEMVRYSCCGINTERVYTDEATRIVLRAFVAENPEVATAFDIDGIDIDTLVYNDLHRDARLMRLDNLANSIVYRGDHIPRYLPDLGTTVAAALQLTDFTTTATDPAA
;
A
#
# COMPACT_ATOMS: atom_id res chain seq x y z
N MET A 1 -29.75 -14.43 -3.10
CA MET A 1 -28.33 -14.01 -3.12
C MET A 1 -28.11 -13.19 -4.38
N LYS A 2 -27.70 -11.93 -4.24
CA LYS A 2 -27.47 -11.03 -5.36
C LYS A 2 -26.03 -11.17 -5.85
N THR A 3 -25.82 -11.39 -7.14
CA THR A 3 -24.49 -11.54 -7.73
C THR A 3 -24.12 -10.28 -8.50
N TYR A 4 -22.92 -9.76 -8.27
CA TYR A 4 -22.37 -8.59 -8.96
C TYR A 4 -21.35 -9.07 -9.98
N THR A 5 -21.46 -8.60 -11.21
CA THR A 5 -20.42 -8.76 -12.23
C THR A 5 -19.13 -8.05 -11.82
N THR A 6 -18.00 -8.40 -12.43
CA THR A 6 -16.72 -7.71 -12.22
C THR A 6 -16.84 -6.19 -12.39
N LYS A 7 -17.66 -5.72 -13.36
CA LYS A 7 -17.86 -4.29 -13.58
C LYS A 7 -18.66 -3.63 -12.44
N GLU A 8 -19.69 -4.29 -11.93
CA GLU A 8 -20.50 -3.79 -10.81
C GLU A 8 -19.72 -3.83 -9.49
N THR A 9 -18.96 -4.90 -9.25
CA THR A 9 -18.00 -5.02 -8.14
C THR A 9 -16.99 -3.85 -8.17
N ALA A 10 -16.40 -3.55 -9.33
CA ALA A 10 -15.46 -2.44 -9.46
C ALA A 10 -16.12 -1.07 -9.21
N ALA A 11 -17.39 -0.91 -9.57
CA ALA A 11 -18.15 0.30 -9.29
C ALA A 11 -18.43 0.46 -7.79
N ALA A 12 -18.87 -0.62 -7.12
CA ALA A 12 -19.11 -0.64 -5.69
C ALA A 12 -17.82 -0.36 -4.89
N LEU A 13 -16.72 -1.04 -5.23
CA LEU A 13 -15.40 -0.81 -4.63
C LEU A 13 -14.95 0.64 -4.80
N ARG A 14 -15.08 1.22 -6.00
CA ARG A 14 -14.71 2.62 -6.24
C ARG A 14 -15.52 3.58 -5.36
N THR A 15 -16.81 3.31 -5.15
CA THR A 15 -17.66 4.11 -4.26
C THR A 15 -17.18 4.00 -2.82
N GLN A 16 -16.91 2.79 -2.33
CA GLN A 16 -16.44 2.60 -0.96
C GLN A 16 -15.09 3.27 -0.72
N LEU A 17 -14.10 3.07 -1.60
CA LEU A 17 -12.78 3.71 -1.49
C LEU A 17 -12.89 5.25 -1.41
N ARG A 18 -13.75 5.84 -2.24
CA ARG A 18 -13.99 7.29 -2.26
C ARG A 18 -14.65 7.80 -0.98
N THR A 19 -15.57 7.02 -0.42
CA THR A 19 -16.25 7.37 0.83
C THR A 19 -15.31 7.23 2.03
N THR A 20 -14.47 6.18 2.06
CA THR A 20 -13.51 5.93 3.14
C THR A 20 -12.40 6.97 3.18
N TRP A 21 -11.85 7.36 2.03
CA TRP A 21 -10.78 8.36 1.94
C TRP A 21 -11.16 9.52 1.00
N PRO A 22 -11.97 10.48 1.49
CA PRO A 22 -12.27 11.69 0.75
C PRO A 22 -10.99 12.45 0.41
N GLY A 23 -10.78 12.76 -0.87
CA GLY A 23 -9.60 13.49 -1.34
C GLY A 23 -8.53 12.62 -2.00
N VAL A 24 -8.55 11.29 -1.80
CA VAL A 24 -7.63 10.37 -2.48
C VAL A 24 -8.26 9.88 -3.78
N LYS A 25 -7.51 9.97 -4.89
CA LYS A 25 -7.97 9.55 -6.21
C LYS A 25 -7.59 8.09 -6.49
N PHE A 26 -8.54 7.19 -6.29
CA PHE A 26 -8.37 5.78 -6.66
C PHE A 26 -8.72 5.50 -8.12
N SER A 27 -7.88 4.70 -8.77
CA SER A 27 -8.11 4.09 -10.08
C SER A 27 -8.40 2.60 -9.90
N VAL A 28 -9.67 2.22 -10.05
CA VAL A 28 -10.10 0.80 -10.09
C VAL A 28 -10.30 0.39 -11.54
N ARG A 29 -9.58 -0.63 -12.02
CA ARG A 29 -9.66 -1.16 -13.38
C ARG A 29 -9.84 -2.67 -13.37
N CYS A 30 -10.80 -3.17 -14.15
CA CYS A 30 -10.94 -4.59 -14.42
C CYS A 30 -9.84 -5.04 -15.39
N ALA A 31 -9.27 -6.21 -15.15
CA ALA A 31 -8.39 -6.85 -16.12
C ALA A 31 -9.20 -7.42 -17.30
N THR A 32 -8.51 -7.72 -18.39
CA THR A 32 -9.10 -8.17 -19.66
C THR A 32 -8.46 -9.49 -20.12
N GLY A 33 -9.09 -10.18 -21.06
CA GLY A 33 -8.56 -11.43 -21.63
C GLY A 33 -8.62 -12.57 -20.62
N THR A 34 -7.53 -13.35 -20.50
CA THR A 34 -7.45 -14.50 -19.59
C THR A 34 -7.55 -14.11 -18.10
N ALA A 35 -7.33 -12.84 -17.77
CA ALA A 35 -7.41 -12.30 -16.42
C ALA A 35 -8.75 -11.60 -16.13
N TYR A 36 -9.82 -11.83 -16.88
CA TYR A 36 -11.09 -11.09 -16.76
C TYR A 36 -11.74 -11.09 -15.35
N GLY A 37 -11.36 -12.04 -14.48
CA GLY A 37 -11.80 -12.11 -13.08
C GLY A 37 -11.04 -11.18 -12.13
N TRP A 38 -9.94 -10.56 -12.58
CA TRP A 38 -9.05 -9.77 -11.72
C TRP A 38 -9.33 -8.27 -11.80
N MET A 39 -8.94 -7.55 -10.76
CA MET A 39 -8.92 -6.08 -10.77
C MET A 39 -7.59 -5.54 -10.29
N ARG A 40 -7.37 -4.27 -10.64
CA ARG A 40 -6.26 -3.47 -10.15
C ARG A 40 -6.80 -2.19 -9.53
N VAL A 41 -6.38 -1.92 -8.30
CA VAL A 41 -6.63 -0.68 -7.57
C VAL A 41 -5.32 0.07 -7.45
N ALA A 42 -5.26 1.29 -7.97
CA ALA A 42 -4.07 2.12 -7.87
C ALA A 42 -4.38 3.51 -7.33
N TRP A 43 -3.47 4.06 -6.54
CA TRP A 43 -3.55 5.42 -6.00
C TRP A 43 -2.17 6.02 -5.81
N VAL A 44 -2.13 7.34 -5.60
CA VAL A 44 -0.92 8.10 -5.33
C VAL A 44 -0.94 8.55 -3.88
N ASP A 45 0.16 8.35 -3.15
CA ASP A 45 0.31 8.64 -1.73
C ASP A 45 -0.88 8.06 -0.92
N GLY A 46 -1.61 8.86 -0.16
CA GLY A 46 -2.88 8.43 0.48
C GLY A 46 -2.71 7.41 1.61
N PRO A 47 -3.69 6.52 1.84
CA PRO A 47 -3.65 5.56 2.96
C PRO A 47 -2.59 4.48 2.75
N ASP A 48 -2.22 3.80 3.84
CA ASP A 48 -1.32 2.66 3.77
C ASP A 48 -1.92 1.49 2.94
N ASP A 49 -1.04 0.64 2.38
CA ASP A 49 -1.46 -0.44 1.48
C ASP A 49 -2.34 -1.48 2.20
N ASP A 50 -2.08 -1.75 3.48
CA ASP A 50 -2.81 -2.76 4.26
C ASP A 50 -4.25 -2.31 4.55
N GLN A 51 -4.47 -1.04 4.85
CA GLN A 51 -5.79 -0.43 4.98
C GLN A 51 -6.59 -0.56 3.68
N VAL A 52 -5.98 -0.28 2.53
CA VAL A 52 -6.64 -0.41 1.23
C VAL A 52 -6.91 -1.88 0.89
N ARG A 53 -5.95 -2.77 1.13
CA ARG A 53 -6.14 -4.23 0.97
C ARG A 53 -7.28 -4.75 1.83
N ALA A 54 -7.38 -4.31 3.08
CA ALA A 54 -8.47 -4.70 3.97
C ALA A 54 -9.83 -4.36 3.36
N VAL A 55 -9.99 -3.17 2.74
CA VAL A 55 -11.22 -2.82 2.01
C VAL A 55 -11.40 -3.68 0.76
N CYS A 56 -10.36 -3.86 -0.05
CA CYS A 56 -10.42 -4.65 -1.28
C CYS A 56 -10.82 -6.11 -1.03
N ASN A 57 -10.29 -6.75 0.02
CA ASN A 57 -10.55 -8.16 0.34
C ASN A 57 -12.05 -8.48 0.50
N HIS A 58 -12.88 -7.50 0.88
CA HIS A 58 -14.34 -7.68 1.00
C HIS A 58 -15.05 -7.87 -0.36
N TYR A 59 -14.38 -7.54 -1.46
CA TYR A 59 -14.90 -7.59 -2.82
C TYR A 59 -14.37 -8.78 -3.63
N GLU A 60 -13.52 -9.61 -3.03
CA GLU A 60 -13.00 -10.85 -3.63
C GLU A 60 -13.94 -12.01 -3.32
N SER A 61 -14.28 -12.81 -4.33
CA SER A 61 -15.03 -14.06 -4.15
C SER A 61 -14.14 -15.26 -3.91
N GLU A 62 -12.87 -15.16 -4.32
CA GLU A 62 -11.88 -16.20 -4.16
C GLU A 62 -10.49 -15.57 -4.12
N ARG A 63 -9.56 -16.27 -3.47
CA ARG A 63 -8.17 -15.86 -3.36
C ARG A 63 -7.27 -17.05 -3.65
N PHE A 64 -6.26 -16.82 -4.48
CA PHE A 64 -5.23 -17.81 -4.75
C PHE A 64 -4.28 -17.95 -3.54
N ASP A 65 -4.13 -19.16 -3.03
CA ASP A 65 -3.14 -19.54 -2.03
C ASP A 65 -1.97 -20.25 -2.71
N GLY A 66 -0.83 -19.58 -2.78
CA GLY A 66 0.39 -20.11 -3.40
C GLY A 66 1.05 -21.25 -2.61
N MET A 67 0.73 -21.44 -1.32
CA MET A 67 1.26 -22.56 -0.53
C MET A 67 0.57 -23.88 -0.89
N THR A 68 -0.72 -23.82 -1.25
CA THR A 68 -1.52 -24.99 -1.64
C THR A 68 -1.78 -25.08 -3.13
N ASP A 69 -1.31 -24.10 -3.92
CA ASP A 69 -1.54 -23.96 -5.35
C ASP A 69 -3.03 -24.08 -5.73
N SER A 70 -3.89 -23.42 -4.95
CA SER A 70 -5.34 -23.55 -5.09
C SER A 70 -6.09 -22.26 -4.77
N TYR A 71 -7.32 -22.15 -5.28
CA TYR A 71 -8.22 -21.04 -4.95
C TYR A 71 -9.06 -21.38 -3.72
N GLN A 72 -9.08 -20.46 -2.76
CA GLN A 72 -9.93 -20.52 -1.58
C GLN A 72 -11.09 -19.55 -1.78
N GLN A 73 -12.32 -20.07 -1.70
CA GLN A 73 -13.51 -19.23 -1.75
C GLN A 73 -13.58 -18.33 -0.52
N GLN A 74 -13.88 -17.06 -0.76
CA GLN A 74 -14.17 -16.10 0.29
C GLN A 74 -15.66 -16.18 0.64
N PRO A 75 -16.03 -15.96 1.92
CA PRO A 75 -17.43 -15.94 2.32
C PRO A 75 -18.17 -14.77 1.67
N ASP A 76 -19.39 -15.03 1.17
CA ASP A 76 -20.25 -13.99 0.62
C ASP A 76 -20.68 -13.02 1.75
N PRO A 77 -20.38 -11.71 1.67
CA PRO A 77 -20.70 -10.76 2.73
C PRO A 77 -22.20 -10.42 2.80
N LEU A 78 -22.63 -10.00 3.99
CA LEU A 78 -23.93 -9.33 4.20
C LEU A 78 -23.75 -7.83 4.00
N VAL A 79 -24.49 -7.26 3.04
CA VAL A 79 -24.37 -5.85 2.65
C VAL A 79 -25.73 -5.17 2.71
N VAL A 80 -25.78 -3.99 3.32
CA VAL A 80 -26.95 -3.11 3.25
C VAL A 80 -26.92 -2.41 1.89
N THR A 81 -27.74 -2.87 0.96
CA THR A 81 -27.83 -2.33 -0.40
C THR A 81 -28.72 -1.09 -0.46
N THR A 82 -29.74 -1.02 0.39
CA THR A 82 -30.68 0.09 0.51
C THR A 82 -30.70 0.58 1.97
N PRO A 83 -30.50 1.89 2.23
CA PRO A 83 -30.61 2.43 3.57
C PRO A 83 -32.00 2.16 4.19
N GLY A 84 -32.01 1.60 5.40
CA GLY A 84 -33.25 1.27 6.12
C GLY A 84 -33.81 -0.13 5.85
N GLU A 85 -33.20 -0.90 4.95
CA GLU A 85 -33.54 -2.31 4.70
C GLU A 85 -32.58 -3.27 5.41
N LEU A 86 -32.99 -4.53 5.56
CA LEU A 86 -32.14 -5.57 6.13
C LEU A 86 -30.97 -5.88 5.19
N PRO A 87 -29.78 -6.25 5.74
CA PRO A 87 -28.65 -6.68 4.91
C PRO A 87 -28.99 -7.89 4.06
N GLU A 88 -28.51 -7.90 2.81
CA GLU A 88 -28.64 -9.02 1.89
C GLU A 88 -27.30 -9.70 1.67
N MET A 89 -27.33 -11.02 1.42
CA MET A 89 -26.14 -11.76 1.02
C MET A 89 -25.77 -11.45 -0.44
N VAL A 90 -24.55 -10.96 -0.62
CA VAL A 90 -24.01 -10.51 -1.90
C VAL A 90 -22.82 -11.36 -2.30
N ARG A 91 -22.80 -11.79 -3.56
CA ARG A 91 -21.62 -12.40 -4.18
C ARG A 91 -20.97 -11.43 -5.15
N TYR A 92 -19.74 -11.03 -4.89
CA TYR A 92 -18.92 -10.34 -5.87
C TYR A 92 -18.29 -11.35 -6.85
N SER A 93 -17.88 -10.93 -8.04
CA SER A 93 -17.32 -11.85 -9.06
C SER A 93 -15.82 -11.65 -9.31
N CYS A 94 -15.08 -11.07 -8.36
CA CYS A 94 -13.65 -10.82 -8.52
C CYS A 94 -12.81 -11.94 -7.91
N CYS A 95 -11.90 -12.51 -8.68
CA CYS A 95 -11.01 -13.62 -8.29
C CYS A 95 -9.72 -13.16 -7.61
N GLY A 96 -9.56 -11.84 -7.44
CA GLY A 96 -8.38 -11.22 -6.83
C GLY A 96 -8.21 -9.77 -7.23
N ILE A 97 -7.77 -8.94 -6.29
CA ILE A 97 -7.54 -7.51 -6.48
C ILE A 97 -6.08 -7.19 -6.15
N ASN A 98 -5.35 -6.72 -7.16
CA ASN A 98 -4.00 -6.20 -6.96
C ASN A 98 -4.04 -4.73 -6.59
N THR A 99 -3.38 -4.36 -5.50
CA THR A 99 -3.14 -2.96 -5.13
C THR A 99 -1.80 -2.50 -5.69
N GLU A 100 -1.75 -1.24 -6.14
CA GLU A 100 -0.50 -0.57 -6.51
C GLU A 100 -0.52 0.87 -6.02
N ARG A 101 0.40 1.18 -5.11
CA ARG A 101 0.57 2.53 -4.58
C ARG A 101 1.81 3.16 -5.19
N VAL A 102 1.63 4.37 -5.73
CA VAL A 102 2.71 5.18 -6.28
C VAL A 102 3.00 6.32 -5.31
N TYR A 103 4.27 6.62 -5.08
CA TYR A 103 4.68 7.69 -4.18
C TYR A 103 5.14 8.92 -4.96
N THR A 104 4.78 10.10 -4.47
CA THR A 104 5.38 11.34 -4.96
C THR A 104 6.81 11.50 -4.44
N ASP A 105 7.58 12.34 -5.13
CA ASP A 105 8.93 12.69 -4.66
C ASP A 105 8.86 13.41 -3.30
N GLU A 106 7.81 14.22 -3.06
CA GLU A 106 7.62 14.89 -1.78
C GLU A 106 7.36 13.89 -0.63
N ALA A 107 6.47 12.91 -0.84
CA ALA A 107 6.27 11.83 0.11
C ALA A 107 7.58 11.07 0.40
N THR A 108 8.37 10.83 -0.64
CA THR A 108 9.68 10.17 -0.52
C THR A 108 10.64 10.98 0.36
N ARG A 109 10.72 12.30 0.16
CA ARG A 109 11.58 13.19 0.96
C ARG A 109 11.12 13.29 2.41
N ILE A 110 9.81 13.42 2.65
CA ILE A 110 9.24 13.46 4.00
C ILE A 110 9.63 12.19 4.77
N VAL A 111 9.41 11.02 4.16
CA VAL A 111 9.74 9.74 4.80
C VAL A 111 11.24 9.58 5.00
N LEU A 112 12.07 9.92 4.02
CA LEU A 112 13.52 9.84 4.16
C LEU A 112 14.03 10.71 5.32
N ARG A 113 13.55 11.95 5.43
CA ARG A 113 13.93 12.85 6.54
C ARG A 113 13.53 12.28 7.89
N ALA A 114 12.29 11.82 8.04
CA ALA A 114 11.80 11.21 9.27
C ALA A 114 12.60 9.94 9.63
N PHE A 115 12.84 9.09 8.63
CA PHE A 115 13.57 7.85 8.79
C PHE A 115 15.03 8.07 9.24
N VAL A 116 15.72 9.04 8.64
CA VAL A 116 17.08 9.45 9.05
C VAL A 116 17.09 10.05 10.45
N ALA A 117 16.09 10.86 10.81
CA ALA A 117 15.99 11.42 12.15
C ALA A 117 15.79 10.33 13.22
N GLU A 118 15.02 9.29 12.91
CA GLU A 118 14.80 8.13 13.79
C GLU A 118 15.99 7.16 13.84
N ASN A 119 16.79 7.09 12.78
CA ASN A 119 17.91 6.17 12.62
C ASN A 119 19.18 6.90 12.14
N PRO A 120 19.81 7.78 12.96
CA PRO A 120 20.94 8.60 12.55
C PRO A 120 22.17 7.78 12.09
N GLU A 121 22.30 6.56 12.59
CA GLU A 121 23.29 5.60 12.12
C GLU A 121 23.17 5.24 10.63
N VAL A 122 21.96 5.26 10.07
CA VAL A 122 21.69 4.90 8.70
C VAL A 122 22.21 6.01 7.80
N ALA A 123 22.07 7.27 8.23
CA ALA A 123 22.70 8.40 7.55
C ALA A 123 24.22 8.25 7.46
N THR A 124 24.84 7.80 8.56
CA THR A 124 26.29 7.53 8.58
C THR A 124 26.66 6.33 7.69
N ALA A 125 25.87 5.25 7.70
CA ALA A 125 26.14 4.03 6.95
C ALA A 125 26.04 4.21 5.43
N PHE A 126 25.18 5.12 4.96
CA PHE A 126 24.98 5.41 3.54
C PHE A 126 25.70 6.66 3.03
N ASP A 127 26.39 7.39 3.91
CA ASP A 127 26.96 8.71 3.59
C ASP A 127 25.87 9.62 2.99
N ILE A 128 24.72 9.70 3.67
CA ILE A 128 23.56 10.49 3.24
C ILE A 128 23.89 11.99 3.23
N ASP A 129 24.92 12.44 3.95
CA ASP A 129 25.42 13.81 3.89
C ASP A 129 25.86 14.22 2.46
N GLY A 130 26.16 13.26 1.58
CA GLY A 130 26.40 13.48 0.16
C GLY A 130 25.16 13.47 -0.74
N ILE A 131 23.97 13.17 -0.20
CA ILE A 131 22.70 13.12 -0.93
C ILE A 131 21.91 14.40 -0.69
N ASP A 132 21.69 15.17 -1.75
CA ASP A 132 20.77 16.30 -1.70
C ASP A 132 19.32 15.80 -1.69
N ILE A 133 18.75 15.68 -0.48
CA ILE A 133 17.38 15.22 -0.26
C ILE A 133 16.36 16.08 -1.02
N ASP A 134 16.61 17.38 -1.20
CA ASP A 134 15.64 18.31 -1.79
C ASP A 134 15.46 18.08 -3.29
N THR A 135 16.44 17.45 -3.95
CA THR A 135 16.38 17.11 -5.38
C THR A 135 16.08 15.64 -5.64
N LEU A 136 16.04 14.81 -4.59
CA LEU A 136 15.84 13.38 -4.69
C LEU A 136 14.49 13.04 -5.34
N VAL A 137 14.51 12.09 -6.28
CA VAL A 137 13.29 11.44 -6.79
C VAL A 137 13.24 9.97 -6.38
N TYR A 138 12.05 9.37 -6.36
CA TYR A 138 11.87 7.98 -5.94
C TYR A 138 12.81 6.99 -6.67
N ASN A 139 13.05 7.21 -7.97
CA ASN A 139 13.91 6.31 -8.77
C ASN A 139 15.41 6.45 -8.47
N ASP A 140 15.85 7.52 -7.81
CA ASP A 140 17.26 7.71 -7.46
C ASP A 140 17.65 6.84 -6.27
N LEU A 141 16.70 6.59 -5.36
CA LEU A 141 16.86 5.68 -4.22
C LEU A 141 17.29 4.26 -4.65
N HIS A 142 16.81 3.78 -5.80
CA HIS A 142 17.10 2.44 -6.32
C HIS A 142 18.30 2.41 -7.28
N ARG A 143 18.82 3.58 -7.68
CA ARG A 143 19.98 3.69 -8.57
C ARG A 143 21.31 3.79 -7.81
N ASP A 144 21.29 4.25 -6.56
CA ASP A 144 22.47 4.26 -5.71
C ASP A 144 22.69 2.86 -5.11
N ALA A 145 23.48 2.04 -5.79
CA ALA A 145 23.79 0.66 -5.41
C ALA A 145 24.77 0.56 -4.23
N ARG A 146 24.86 1.58 -3.36
CA ARG A 146 25.57 1.51 -2.08
C ARG A 146 24.88 0.43 -1.24
N LEU A 147 25.46 -0.77 -1.27
CA LEU A 147 25.00 -1.87 -0.45
C LEU A 147 25.25 -1.55 1.02
N MET A 148 24.23 -1.76 1.83
CA MET A 148 24.28 -1.59 3.27
C MET A 148 25.28 -2.59 3.87
N ARG A 149 26.47 -2.14 4.33
CA ARG A 149 27.33 -2.95 5.21
C ARG A 149 26.94 -2.71 6.66
N LEU A 150 25.89 -3.41 7.11
CA LEU A 150 25.38 -3.38 8.49
C LEU A 150 26.27 -4.14 9.49
N ASP A 151 27.60 -4.06 9.37
CA ASP A 151 28.48 -4.93 10.16
C ASP A 151 28.42 -4.61 11.68
N ASN A 152 27.84 -3.46 12.08
CA ASN A 152 27.82 -2.99 13.46
C ASN A 152 26.49 -2.38 13.96
N LEU A 153 25.39 -2.49 13.21
CA LEU A 153 24.11 -1.98 13.71
C LEU A 153 23.36 -2.99 14.55
N ALA A 154 23.03 -2.56 15.77
CA ALA A 154 22.33 -3.34 16.77
C ALA A 154 20.91 -3.68 16.29
N ASN A 155 20.81 -4.77 15.53
CA ASN A 155 19.70 -5.73 15.46
C ASN A 155 18.28 -5.29 15.05
N SER A 156 17.97 -4.03 14.74
CA SER A 156 16.71 -3.69 14.06
C SER A 156 16.67 -2.24 13.58
N ILE A 157 16.36 -2.03 12.31
CA ILE A 157 15.89 -0.73 11.81
C ILE A 157 14.42 -0.61 12.22
N VAL A 158 14.06 0.52 12.82
CA VAL A 158 12.69 0.83 13.25
C VAL A 158 12.23 2.09 12.54
N TYR A 159 10.99 2.10 12.08
CA TYR A 159 10.34 3.30 11.55
C TYR A 159 8.94 3.41 12.13
N ARG A 160 8.64 4.52 12.81
CA ARG A 160 7.35 4.75 13.51
C ARG A 160 6.96 3.65 14.49
N GLY A 161 7.94 2.98 15.08
CA GLY A 161 7.74 1.86 16.02
C GLY A 161 7.62 0.48 15.37
N ASP A 162 7.56 0.40 14.04
CA ASP A 162 7.51 -0.86 13.29
C ASP A 162 8.90 -1.31 12.83
N HIS A 163 9.14 -2.62 12.83
CA HIS A 163 10.40 -3.20 12.38
C HIS A 163 10.44 -3.29 10.85
N ILE A 164 11.47 -2.70 10.24
CA ILE A 164 11.73 -2.88 8.81
C ILE A 164 12.50 -4.20 8.59
N PRO A 165 12.09 -5.06 7.63
CA PRO A 165 12.75 -6.34 7.37
C PRO A 165 14.26 -6.22 7.11
N ARG A 166 15.05 -7.16 7.65
CA ARG A 166 16.54 -7.13 7.65
C ARG A 166 17.21 -7.39 6.30
N TYR A 167 16.46 -7.83 5.29
CA TYR A 167 17.01 -8.33 4.02
C TYR A 167 16.98 -7.30 2.87
N LEU A 168 16.82 -6.01 3.21
CA LEU A 168 16.77 -4.94 2.22
C LEU A 168 18.22 -4.52 1.94
N PRO A 169 18.76 -4.79 0.74
CA PRO A 169 20.20 -4.71 0.49
C PRO A 169 20.70 -3.27 0.32
N ASP A 170 19.80 -2.30 0.18
CA ASP A 170 20.08 -0.91 -0.17
C ASP A 170 19.11 0.08 0.51
N LEU A 171 19.48 1.36 0.47
CA LEU A 171 18.71 2.46 1.06
C LEU A 171 17.32 2.57 0.43
N GLY A 172 17.20 2.40 -0.89
CA GLY A 172 15.93 2.55 -1.59
C GLY A 172 14.92 1.49 -1.23
N THR A 173 15.36 0.25 -1.06
CA THR A 173 14.49 -0.82 -0.58
C THR A 173 14.03 -0.54 0.87
N THR A 174 14.92 -0.02 1.73
CA THR A 174 14.60 0.34 3.12
C THR A 174 13.60 1.49 3.22
N VAL A 175 13.83 2.55 2.45
CA VAL A 175 12.92 3.71 2.37
C VAL A 175 11.58 3.31 1.74
N ALA A 176 11.58 2.42 0.74
CA ALA A 176 10.34 1.89 0.16
C ALA A 176 9.49 1.12 1.19
N ALA A 177 10.11 0.38 2.11
CA ALA A 177 9.39 -0.25 3.21
C ALA A 177 8.80 0.78 4.18
N ALA A 178 9.56 1.82 4.55
CA ALA A 178 9.04 2.93 5.37
C ALA A 178 7.88 3.69 4.68
N LEU A 179 7.95 3.86 3.34
CA LEU A 179 6.88 4.44 2.54
C LEU A 179 5.59 3.61 2.60
N GLN A 180 5.70 2.28 2.54
CA GLN A 180 4.54 1.38 2.65
C GLN A 180 3.81 1.51 3.98
N LEU A 181 4.54 1.69 5.08
CA LEU A 181 4.00 1.86 6.43
C LEU A 181 3.45 3.27 6.70
N THR A 182 3.69 4.23 5.81
CA THR A 182 3.27 5.61 6.01
C THR A 182 1.87 5.85 5.45
N ASP A 183 0.93 6.24 6.31
CA ASP A 183 -0.37 6.81 5.91
C ASP A 183 -0.23 8.33 5.71
N PHE A 184 -0.48 8.79 4.49
CA PHE A 184 -0.44 10.21 4.09
C PHE A 184 -1.80 10.90 4.17
N THR A 185 -2.87 10.21 4.61
CA THR A 185 -4.20 10.82 4.82
C THR A 185 -4.34 11.48 6.19
N THR A 186 -3.51 11.07 7.15
CA THR A 186 -3.51 11.57 8.53
C THR A 186 -2.52 12.71 8.76
N THR A 187 -1.73 13.09 7.76
CA THR A 187 -0.63 14.08 7.87
C THR A 187 -1.11 15.54 7.82
N ALA A 188 -2.26 15.84 8.43
CA ALA A 188 -2.71 17.20 8.69
C ALA A 188 -2.34 17.70 10.10
N THR A 189 -1.47 16.98 10.84
CA THR A 189 -0.97 17.48 12.12
C THR A 189 0.54 17.30 12.19
N ASP A 190 1.23 18.28 11.63
CA ASP A 190 2.59 18.63 12.02
C ASP A 190 2.56 19.17 13.47
N PRO A 191 3.38 18.68 14.41
CA PRO A 191 3.76 19.45 15.56
C PRO A 191 5.24 19.84 15.44
N ALA A 192 5.53 20.81 14.59
CA ALA A 192 6.77 21.58 14.64
C ALA A 192 6.49 23.05 14.30
N ALA A 193 5.78 23.69 15.23
CA ALA A 193 6.01 25.09 15.57
C ALA A 193 7.24 25.21 16.48
#